data_AF-A0A528XDS1-F1
#
_entry.id   AF-A0A528XDS1-F1
#
_cell.length_a   1.000
_cell.length_b   1.000
_cell.length_c   1.000
_cell.angle_alpha   90.00
_cell.angle_beta   90.00
_cell.angle_gamma   90.00
#
_symmetry.space_group_name_H-M   'P 1'
#
loop_
_entity.id
_entity.type
_entity.pdbx_description
1 polymer ?
#
loop_
_entity_poly.entity_id
_entity_poly.type
_entity_poly.pdbx_seq_one_letter_code
_entity_poly.pdbx_strand_id
1 'polypeptide(L)' 'MGLALWELSNPQAASEAAIALYGSSAATAAAWCAVSARCDGREADYRFWLAVFAQLRQH' A
#
# COMPACT_ATOMS: atom_id res chain seq x y z
N MET A 1 13.32 1.05 20.61
CA MET A 1 12.40 1.63 19.61
C MET A 1 12.90 1.17 18.24
N GLY A 2 12.41 0.03 17.75
CA GLY A 2 12.80 -0.51 16.45
C GLY A 2 12.00 0.16 15.35
N LEU A 3 12.65 0.57 14.26
CA LEU A 3 11.96 1.07 13.06
C LEU A 3 10.95 0.01 12.63
N ALA A 4 9.72 0.43 12.36
CA ALA A 4 8.73 -0.49 11.84
C ALA A 4 9.15 -0.86 10.41
N LEU A 5 9.11 -2.14 10.06
CA LEU A 5 9.57 -2.65 8.76
C LEU A 5 8.96 -1.91 7.55
N TRP A 6 7.78 -1.32 7.72
CA TRP A 6 7.12 -0.50 6.71
C TRP A 6 7.79 0.86 6.45
N GLU A 7 8.54 1.42 7.41
CA GLU A 7 9.34 2.64 7.21
C GLU A 7 10.52 2.40 6.25
N LEU A 8 10.92 1.14 6.06
CA LEU A 8 11.90 0.72 5.07
C LEU A 8 11.26 0.34 3.74
N SER A 9 9.92 0.30 3.67
CA SER A 9 9.20 -0.09 2.47
C SER A 9 9.08 1.12 1.54
N ASN A 10 9.29 0.92 0.23
CA ASN A 10 9.22 1.98 -0.77
C ASN A 10 7.83 1.99 -1.43
N PRO A 11 6.87 2.82 -0.96
CA PRO A 11 5.51 2.84 -1.50
C PRO A 11 5.48 3.23 -2.98
N GLN A 12 6.49 3.97 -3.46
CA GLN A 12 6.57 4.36 -4.87
C GLN A 12 6.81 3.14 -5.77
N ALA A 13 7.80 2.32 -5.43
CA ALA A 13 8.08 1.08 -6.16
C ALA A 13 6.89 0.12 -6.11
N ALA A 14 6.18 0.07 -4.98
CA ALA A 14 4.98 -0.74 -4.86
C ALA A 14 3.80 -0.18 -5.67
N SER A 15 3.68 1.14 -5.80
CA SER A 15 2.70 1.79 -6.67
C SER A 15 2.96 1.47 -8.14
N GLU A 16 4.20 1.57 -8.59
CA GLU A 16 4.61 1.19 -9.94
C GLU A 16 4.34 -0.29 -10.24
N ALA A 17 4.68 -1.18 -9.30
CA ALA A 17 4.37 -2.60 -9.41
C ALA A 17 2.86 -2.87 -9.45
N ALA A 18 2.07 -2.16 -8.64
CA ALA A 18 0.61 -2.27 -8.64
C ALA A 18 0.00 -1.79 -9.97
N ILE A 19 0.51 -0.71 -10.56
CA ILE A 19 0.11 -0.25 -11.89
C ILE A 19 0.45 -1.30 -12.95
N ALA A 20 1.66 -1.87 -12.91
CA ALA A 20 2.07 -2.90 -13.86
C ALA A 20 1.20 -4.16 -13.79
N LEU A 21 0.75 -4.54 -12.59
CA LEU A 21 -0.03 -5.77 -12.39
C LEU A 21 -1.54 -5.57 -12.59
N TYR A 22 -2.08 -4.43 -12.15
CA TYR A 22 -3.52 -4.20 -12.06
C TYR A 22 -4.04 -3.07 -12.97
N GLY A 23 -3.15 -2.33 -13.63
CA GLY A 23 -3.51 -1.22 -14.52
C GLY A 23 -4.41 -0.19 -13.83
N SER A 24 -5.56 0.11 -14.43
CA SER A 24 -6.54 1.06 -13.88
C SER A 24 -7.12 0.65 -12.53
N SER A 25 -6.99 -0.63 -12.13
CA SER A 25 -7.50 -1.14 -10.85
C SER A 25 -6.46 -1.09 -9.73
N ALA A 26 -5.25 -0.57 -9.98
CA ALA A 26 -4.17 -0.52 -8.99
C ALA A 26 -4.57 0.18 -7.68
N ALA A 27 -5.25 1.32 -7.77
CA ALA A 27 -5.71 2.04 -6.58
C ALA A 27 -6.74 1.22 -5.79
N THR A 28 -7.68 0.57 -6.46
CA THR A 28 -8.67 -0.31 -5.81
C THR A 28 -8.00 -1.49 -5.13
N ALA A 29 -7.00 -2.11 -5.76
CA ALA A 29 -6.23 -3.20 -5.18
C ALA A 29 -5.47 -2.75 -3.91
N ALA A 30 -4.80 -1.60 -3.95
CA ALA A 30 -4.10 -1.05 -2.79
C ALA A 30 -5.07 -0.73 -1.63
N ALA A 31 -6.24 -0.15 -1.94
CA ALA A 31 -7.27 0.12 -0.94
C ALA A 31 -7.80 -1.18 -0.29
N TRP A 32 -8.06 -2.21 -1.10
CA TRP A 32 -8.49 -3.52 -0.59
C TRP A 32 -7.46 -4.15 0.33
N CYS A 33 -6.17 -4.09 -0.04
CA CYS A 33 -5.07 -4.58 0.80
C CYS A 33 -4.99 -3.82 2.12
N ALA A 34 -5.15 -2.49 2.10
CA ALA A 34 -5.17 -1.68 3.31
C ALA A 34 -6.31 -2.08 4.25
N VAL A 35 -7.55 -2.18 3.74
CA VAL A 35 -8.72 -2.60 4.53
C VAL A 35 -8.52 -3.99 5.12
N SER A 36 -8.07 -4.95 4.32
CA SER A 36 -7.82 -6.33 4.76
C SER A 36 -6.77 -6.37 5.88
N ALA A 37 -5.65 -5.65 5.72
CA ALA A 37 -4.62 -5.54 6.74
C ALA A 37 -5.13 -4.94 8.05
N ARG A 38 -6.01 -3.93 7.98
CA ARG A 38 -6.62 -3.32 9.16
C ARG A 38 -7.55 -4.30 9.88
N CYS A 39 -8.36 -5.06 9.14
CA CYS A 39 -9.22 -6.11 9.71
C CYS A 39 -8.42 -7.21 10.41
N ASP A 40 -7.25 -7.54 9.88
CA ASP A 40 -6.35 -8.55 10.44
C ASP A 40 -5.43 -8.00 11.56
N GLY A 41 -5.57 -6.74 11.95
CA GLY A 41 -4.73 -6.09 12.97
C GLY A 41 -3.27 -5.85 12.55
N ARG A 42 -2.93 -6.02 11.27
CA ARG A 42 -1.60 -5.76 10.71
C ARG A 42 -1.41 -4.28 10.43
N GLU A 43 -1.19 -3.51 11.48
CA GLU A 43 -1.11 -2.03 11.42
C GLU A 43 0.03 -1.51 10.50
N ALA A 44 1.16 -2.21 10.44
CA ALA A 44 2.27 -1.85 9.54
C ALA A 44 1.86 -1.97 8.06
N ASP A 45 1.26 -3.10 7.69
CA ASP A 45 0.79 -3.36 6.32
C ASP A 45 -0.33 -2.39 5.93
N TYR A 46 -1.23 -2.09 6.86
CA TYR A 46 -2.28 -1.10 6.64
C TYR A 46 -1.69 0.26 6.25
N ARG A 47 -0.71 0.76 7.03
CA ARG A 47 -0.06 2.06 6.75
C ARG A 47 0.68 2.05 5.43
N PHE A 48 1.38 0.95 5.12
CA PHE A 48 2.06 0.79 3.85
C PHE A 48 1.09 0.86 2.66
N TRP A 49 0.04 0.04 2.65
CA TRP A 49 -0.92 0.01 1.55
C TRP A 49 -1.74 1.29 1.44
N LEU A 50 -2.00 1.97 2.56
CA LEU A 50 -2.62 3.29 2.55
C LEU A 50 -1.72 4.33 1.87
N ALA A 51 -0.40 4.29 2.12
CA ALA A 51 0.55 5.16 1.43
C ALA A 51 0.61 4.88 -0.08
N VAL A 52 0.67 3.60 -0.47
CA VAL A 52 0.60 3.18 -1.89
C VAL A 52 -0.69 3.68 -2.54
N PHE A 53 -1.84 3.50 -1.88
CA PHE A 53 -3.12 4.01 -2.36
C PHE A 53 -3.11 5.54 -2.55
N ALA A 54 -2.58 6.28 -1.57
CA ALA A 54 -2.50 7.73 -1.65
C ALA A 54 -1.64 8.19 -2.85
N GLN A 55 -0.52 7.52 -3.13
CA GLN A 55 0.32 7.82 -4.30
C GLN A 55 -0.40 7.52 -5.62
N LEU A 56 -1.08 6.38 -5.71
CA LEU A 56 -1.85 6.00 -6.90
C LEU A 56 -3.04 6.91 -7.20
N ARG A 57 -3.55 7.63 -6.19
CA ARG A 57 -4.65 8.61 -6.34
C ARG A 57 -4.18 9.99 -6.78
N GLN A 58 -2.87 10.26 -6.72
CA GLN A 58 -2.26 11.53 -7.14
C GLN A 58 -1.75 11.50 -8.60
N HIS A 59 -1.70 10.32 -9.21
CA HIS A 59 -1.44 10.09 -10.63
C HIS A 59 -2.75 9.99 -11.43
#